data_AF-A0AAV3ZE30-F1
#
_entry.id   AF-A0AAV3ZE30-F1
#
_cell.length_a   1.000
_cell.length_b   1.000
_cell.length_c   1.000
_cell.angle_alpha   90.00
_cell.angle_beta   90.00
_cell.angle_gamma   90.00
#
_symmetry.space_group_name_H-M   'P 1'
#
loop_
_entity.id
_entity.type
_entity.pdbx_description
1 polymer ?
#
loop_
_entity_poly.entity_id
_entity_poly.type
_entity_poly.pdbx_seq_one_letter_code
_entity_poly.pdbx_strand_id
1 'polypeptide(L)'
;MLLSYKLSEVNDTLDEFSDVLTALPGYTPSIMHHIELTTDVPIRVKPYPLPFSSQEFVREKTAKLLDLGVIEPSTSSYCSPIVLVEKKDGSL
;
A
#
# COMPACT_ATOMS: atom_id res chain seq x y z
N MET A 1 -3.93 -41.64 -11.12
CA MET A 1 -4.12 -41.91 -9.68
C MET A 1 -3.20 -41.06 -8.81
N LEU A 2 -1.87 -41.08 -8.99
CA LEU A 2 -0.96 -40.21 -8.21
C LEU A 2 -1.03 -38.73 -8.58
N LEU A 3 -1.22 -38.40 -9.86
CA LEU A 3 -1.31 -37.00 -10.33
C LEU A 3 -2.61 -36.32 -9.87
N SER A 4 -3.73 -37.05 -9.87
CA SER A 4 -5.02 -36.56 -9.39
C SER A 4 -5.03 -36.32 -7.88
N TYR A 5 -4.33 -37.16 -7.11
CA TYR A 5 -4.18 -36.99 -5.66
C TYR A 5 -3.32 -35.76 -5.31
N LYS A 6 -2.22 -35.55 -6.04
CA LYS A 6 -1.38 -34.36 -5.83
C LYS A 6 -2.12 -33.06 -6.17
N LEU A 7 -2.98 -33.08 -7.18
CA LEU A 7 -3.79 -31.91 -7.53
C LEU A 7 -4.88 -31.61 -6.48
N SER A 8 -5.48 -32.63 -5.85
CA SER A 8 -6.43 -32.39 -4.77
C SER A 8 -5.74 -31.78 -3.55
N GLU A 9 -4.59 -32.30 -3.15
CA GLU A 9 -3.81 -31.78 -2.02
C GLU A 9 -3.39 -30.31 -2.20
N VAL A 10 -3.02 -29.92 -3.43
CA VAL A 10 -2.72 -28.52 -3.76
C VAL A 10 -3.97 -27.64 -3.70
N ASN A 11 -5.12 -28.10 -4.20
CA ASN A 11 -6.34 -27.30 -4.12
C ASN A 11 -6.83 -27.15 -2.67
N ASP A 12 -6.77 -28.21 -1.87
CA ASP A 12 -7.17 -28.18 -0.47
C ASP A 12 -6.34 -27.16 0.32
N THR A 13 -5.03 -27.09 0.06
CA THR A 13 -4.15 -26.09 0.69
C THR A 13 -4.40 -24.67 0.19
N LEU A 14 -4.72 -24.48 -1.10
CA LEU A 14 -5.08 -23.16 -1.63
C LEU A 14 -6.40 -22.66 -1.02
N ASP A 15 -7.35 -23.56 -0.80
CA ASP A 15 -8.64 -23.24 -0.17
C ASP A 15 -8.45 -22.91 1.33
N GLU A 16 -7.63 -23.67 2.04
CA GLU A 16 -7.31 -23.45 3.46
C GLU A 16 -6.70 -22.06 3.72
N PHE A 17 -5.77 -21.62 2.87
CA PHE A 17 -5.05 -20.35 3.02
C PHE A 17 -5.58 -19.23 2.12
N SER A 18 -6.83 -19.36 1.66
CA SER A 18 -7.45 -18.39 0.73
C SER A 18 -7.56 -16.98 1.31
N ASP A 19 -7.59 -16.84 2.64
CA ASP A 19 -7.64 -15.58 3.38
C ASP A 19 -6.31 -14.81 3.40
N VAL A 20 -5.17 -15.52 3.37
CA VAL A 20 -3.82 -14.92 3.35
C VAL A 20 -3.24 -14.83 1.94
N LEU A 21 -3.67 -15.68 1.01
CA LEU A 21 -3.24 -15.69 -0.39
C LEU A 21 -4.00 -14.67 -1.24
N THR A 22 -4.17 -13.45 -0.73
CA THR A 22 -4.91 -12.39 -1.41
C THR A 22 -3.98 -11.41 -2.11
N ALA A 23 -4.49 -10.75 -3.15
CA ALA A 23 -3.79 -9.65 -3.81
C ALA A 23 -3.90 -8.32 -3.03
N LEU A 24 -4.62 -8.31 -1.91
CA LEU A 24 -4.83 -7.14 -1.07
C LEU A 24 -3.85 -7.15 0.10
N PRO A 25 -3.39 -5.97 0.56
CA PRO A 25 -2.57 -5.92 1.76
C PRO A 25 -3.38 -6.36 2.99
N GLY A 26 -2.79 -7.24 3.80
CA GLY A 26 -3.28 -7.51 5.16
C GLY A 26 -2.74 -6.49 6.17
N TYR A 27 -3.24 -6.52 7.40
CA TYR A 27 -2.70 -5.74 8.53
C TYR A 27 -2.70 -6.58 9.80
N THR A 28 -1.89 -6.18 10.78
CA THR A 28 -1.85 -6.80 12.11
C THR A 28 -2.04 -5.75 13.19
N PRO A 29 -3.06 -5.88 14.06
CA PRO A 29 -3.23 -4.97 15.19
C PRO A 29 -2.31 -5.32 16.37
N SER A 30 -1.57 -6.44 16.30
CA SER A 30 -0.79 -6.96 17.43
C SER A 30 0.43 -6.11 17.77
N ILE A 31 1.00 -5.40 16.79
CA ILE A 31 2.21 -4.57 16.95
C ILE A 31 2.04 -3.30 16.12
N MET A 32 2.38 -2.17 16.72
CA MET A 32 2.37 -0.86 16.05
C MET A 32 3.81 -0.36 15.87
N HIS A 33 4.09 0.21 14.70
CA HIS A 33 5.38 0.88 14.47
C HIS A 33 5.40 2.22 15.22
N HIS A 34 6.38 2.42 16.09
CA HIS A 34 6.64 3.69 16.76
C HIS A 34 7.86 4.38 16.12
N ILE A 35 7.70 5.64 15.75
CA ILE A 35 8.78 6.45 15.17
C ILE A 35 9.34 7.33 16.29
N GLU A 36 10.54 7.02 16.75
CA GLU A 36 11.27 7.85 17.71
C GLU A 36 11.85 9.09 17.00
N LEU A 37 11.44 10.27 17.45
CA LEU A 37 11.90 11.53 16.87
C LEU A 37 13.23 11.96 17.51
N THR A 38 14.11 12.55 16.70
CA THR A 38 15.33 13.20 17.18
C THR A 38 15.09 14.64 17.65
N THR A 39 13.95 15.23 17.25
CA THR A 39 13.53 16.59 17.61
C THR A 39 12.01 16.73 17.49
N ASP A 40 11.43 17.56 18.34
CA ASP A 40 10.00 17.89 18.34
C ASP A 40 9.65 19.02 17.36
N VAL A 41 10.63 19.59 16.66
CA VAL A 41 10.40 20.65 15.67
C VAL A 41 9.79 20.07 14.40
N PRO A 42 8.57 20.49 13.99
CA PRO A 42 7.92 19.93 12.80
C PRO A 42 8.64 20.29 11.50
N ILE A 43 8.80 19.30 10.63
CA ILE A 43 9.32 19.49 9.27
C ILE A 43 8.14 19.55 8.30
N ARG A 44 7.98 20.70 7.63
CA ARG A 44 6.91 20.93 6.65
C ARG A 44 7.49 21.44 5.34
N VAL A 45 7.37 20.63 4.30
CA VAL A 45 7.84 20.93 2.95
C VAL A 45 6.65 21.10 2.02
N LYS A 46 6.69 22.13 1.16
CA LYS A 46 5.64 22.37 0.17
C LYS A 46 5.59 21.23 -0.86
N PRO A 47 4.41 20.66 -1.19
CA PRO A 47 4.29 19.68 -2.27
C PRO A 47 4.78 20.23 -3.61
N TYR A 48 5.45 19.38 -4.38
CA TYR A 48 5.87 19.73 -5.74
C TYR A 48 4.66 19.80 -6.68
N PRO A 49 4.63 20.75 -7.64
CA PRO A 49 3.59 20.78 -8.65
C PRO A 49 3.57 19.47 -9.46
N LEU A 50 2.38 18.90 -9.63
CA LEU A 50 2.18 17.70 -10.44
C LEU A 50 1.85 18.09 -11.89
N PRO A 51 2.51 17.50 -12.90
CA PRO A 51 2.10 17.62 -14.29
C PRO A 51 0.64 17.18 -14.47
N PHE A 52 -0.09 17.84 -15.36
CA PHE A 52 -1.51 17.52 -15.62
C PHE A 52 -1.74 16.05 -15.96
N SER A 53 -0.82 15.43 -16.71
CA SER A 53 -0.88 14.01 -17.08
C SER A 53 -0.85 13.06 -15.87
N SER A 54 -0.27 13.48 -14.75
CA SER A 54 -0.08 12.63 -13.57
C SER A 54 -1.07 12.91 -12.43
N GLN A 55 -1.84 14.00 -12.53
CA GLN A 55 -2.78 14.40 -11.47
C GLN A 55 -3.88 13.35 -11.26
N GLU A 56 -4.44 12.83 -12.36
CA GLU A 56 -5.51 11.83 -12.26
C GLU A 56 -4.99 10.51 -11.70
N PHE A 57 -3.81 10.08 -12.14
CA PHE A 57 -3.14 8.91 -11.59
C PHE A 57 -2.96 9.02 -10.06
N VAL A 58 -2.45 10.14 -9.56
CA VAL A 58 -2.28 10.36 -8.13
C VAL A 58 -3.63 10.33 -7.40
N ARG A 59 -4.67 10.93 -7.97
CA ARG A 59 -6.02 10.94 -7.41
C ARG A 59 -6.58 9.52 -7.27
N GLU A 60 -6.53 8.73 -8.32
CA GLU A 60 -7.02 7.34 -8.34
C GLU A 60 -6.27 6.46 -7.34
N LYS A 61 -4.93 6.55 -7.29
CA LYS A 61 -4.12 5.78 -6.33
C LYS A 61 -4.42 6.20 -4.90
N THR A 62 -4.55 7.49 -4.64
CA THR A 62 -4.89 8.00 -3.30
C THR A 62 -6.26 7.50 -2.87
N ALA A 63 -7.27 7.57 -3.74
CA ALA A 63 -8.60 7.04 -3.46
C ALA A 63 -8.55 5.53 -3.14
N LYS A 64 -7.84 4.74 -3.95
CA LYS A 64 -7.68 3.31 -3.70
C LYS A 64 -7.01 3.01 -2.35
N LEU A 65 -5.99 3.77 -1.96
CA LEU A 65 -5.33 3.58 -0.66
C LEU A 65 -6.22 3.98 0.52
N LEU A 66 -7.06 5.00 0.35
CA LEU A 66 -8.09 5.37 1.32
C LEU A 66 -9.15 4.26 1.45
N ASP A 67 -9.64 3.73 0.34
CA ASP A 67 -10.64 2.64 0.32
C ASP A 67 -10.10 1.36 0.98
N LEU A 68 -8.79 1.08 0.82
CA LEU A 68 -8.10 -0.03 1.48
C LEU A 68 -7.79 0.23 2.96
N GLY A 69 -8.02 1.44 3.47
CA GLY A 69 -7.70 1.82 4.85
C GLY A 69 -6.20 1.88 5.14
N VAL A 70 -5.35 1.98 4.12
CA VAL A 70 -3.88 2.05 4.27
C VAL A 70 -3.44 3.46 4.68
N ILE A 71 -4.19 4.49 4.25
CA ILE A 71 -3.95 5.89 4.61
C ILE A 71 -5.26 6.53 5.09
N GLU A 72 -5.15 7.67 5.76
CA GLU A 72 -6.29 8.47 6.21
C GLU A 72 -6.02 9.98 6.03
N PRO A 73 -7.07 10.81 5.92
CA PRO A 73 -6.92 12.26 5.97
C PRO A 73 -6.37 12.71 7.32
N SER A 74 -5.44 13.66 7.33
CA SER A 74 -4.88 14.19 8.57
C SER A 74 -4.65 15.70 8.51
N THR A 75 -4.61 16.34 9.69
CA THR A 75 -4.24 17.75 9.88
C THR A 75 -2.88 17.84 10.56
N SER A 76 -1.87 17.17 9.99
CA SER A 76 -0.51 17.10 10.58
C SER A 76 0.27 18.41 10.45
N SER A 77 1.07 18.72 11.47
CA SER A 77 2.10 19.77 11.41
C SER A 77 3.27 19.38 10.49
N TYR A 78 3.47 18.09 10.25
CA TYR A 78 4.49 17.53 9.37
C TYR A 78 3.96 17.35 7.94
N CYS A 79 4.81 17.59 6.95
CA CYS A 79 4.46 17.35 5.54
C CYS A 79 5.70 17.03 4.71
N SER A 80 5.65 15.89 4.02
CA SER A 80 6.67 15.45 3.06
C SER A 80 6.05 15.39 1.66
N PRO A 81 6.69 15.93 0.62
CA PRO A 81 6.14 15.93 -0.73
C PRO A 81 6.20 14.51 -1.32
N ILE A 82 5.21 14.17 -2.15
CA ILE A 82 5.24 12.94 -2.94
C ILE A 82 6.15 13.10 -4.17
N VAL A 83 6.71 11.99 -4.63
CA VAL A 83 7.47 11.90 -5.87
C VAL A 83 6.93 10.73 -6.67
N LEU A 84 6.71 10.94 -7.96
CA LEU A 84 6.29 9.89 -8.89
C LEU A 84 7.51 9.25 -9.52
N VAL A 85 7.53 7.93 -9.54
CA VAL A 85 8.61 7.13 -10.12
C VAL A 85 7.99 6.10 -11.05
N GLU A 86 8.39 6.13 -12.30
CA GLU A 86 8.01 5.11 -13.27
C GLU A 86 8.65 3.77 -12.89
N LYS A 87 7.82 2.73 -12.84
CA LYS A 87 8.28 1.37 -12.65
C LYS A 87 8.95 0.85 -13.92
N LYS A 88 9.79 -0.16 -13.75
CA LYS A 88 10.54 -0.79 -14.86
C LYS A 88 9.63 -1.37 -15.96
N ASP A 89 8.39 -1.72 -15.62
CA ASP A 89 7.39 -2.22 -16.56
C ASP A 89 6.70 -1.10 -17.37
N GLY A 90 7.11 0.17 -17.17
CA GLY A 90 6.55 1.33 -17.85
C GLY A 90 5.26 1.85 -17.21
N SER A 91 4.80 1.27 -16.11
CA SER A 91 3.67 1.80 -15.35
C SER A 91 4.12 2.94 -14.43
N LEU A 92 3.26 3.97 -14.32
CA LEU A 92 3.29 4.93 -13.22
C LEU A 92 2.69 4.30 -11.96
#